data_AF-A0A2B2BLV3-F1
#
_entry.id   AF-A0A2B2BLV3-F1
#
_cell.length_a   1.000
_cell.length_b   1.000
_cell.length_c   1.000
_cell.angle_alpha   90.00
_cell.angle_beta   90.00
_cell.angle_gamma   90.00
#
_symmetry.space_group_name_H-M   'P 1'
#
loop_
_entity.id
_entity.type
_entity.pdbx_description
1 polymer ?
#
loop_
_entity_poly.entity_id
_entity_poly.type
_entity_poly.pdbx_seq_one_letter_code
_entity_poly.pdbx_strand_id
1 'polypeptide(L)'
;MPNTHQTKKYNDCTYIFSDQHRNLQNRNKSEWKISQDEEFNSFTLMCDENWIFNEYKGWSLHRINSSNERLGKNRSQEWVKIAKFVDSTKNSEWHGYPVDYRESIHDKPPTKILKKWVDKGIISRSQMGKIVDNRGCDI
;
A
#
# COMPACT_ATOMS: atom_id res chain seq x y z
N MET A 1 28.60 7.33 3.36
CA MET A 1 27.92 7.13 4.66
C MET A 1 26.90 6.03 4.46
N PRO A 2 26.74 5.06 5.38
CA PRO A 2 25.67 4.08 5.21
C PRO A 2 24.35 4.85 5.32
N ASN A 3 23.49 4.71 4.30
CA ASN A 3 22.11 5.19 4.39
C ASN A 3 21.43 4.35 5.47
N THR A 4 21.41 4.84 6.70
CA THR A 4 20.63 4.24 7.77
C THR A 4 19.17 4.56 7.45
N HIS A 5 18.52 3.66 6.71
CA HIS A 5 17.08 3.74 6.53
C HIS A 5 16.44 3.77 7.92
N GLN A 6 15.52 4.72 8.14
CA GLN A 6 14.74 4.71 9.37
C GLN A 6 13.89 3.43 9.39
N THR A 7 13.79 2.80 10.56
CA THR A 7 12.99 1.58 10.72
C THR A 7 12.07 1.70 11.93
N LYS A 8 10.92 1.03 11.88
CA LYS A 8 10.02 0.81 13.02
C LYS A 8 9.67 -0.66 13.14
N LYS A 9 9.56 -1.18 14.37
CA LYS A 9 9.12 -2.56 14.61
C LYS A 9 7.61 -2.61 14.81
N TYR A 10 6.99 -3.69 14.34
CA TYR A 10 5.59 -4.03 14.61
C TYR A 10 5.45 -5.54 14.71
N ASN A 11 5.11 -6.05 15.90
CA ASN A 11 5.17 -7.49 16.21
C ASN A 11 6.55 -8.07 15.82
N ASP A 12 6.57 -9.18 15.09
CA ASP A 12 7.80 -9.83 14.59
C ASP A 12 8.32 -9.25 13.27
N CYS A 13 7.77 -8.12 12.81
CA CYS A 13 8.16 -7.45 11.57
C CYS A 13 8.96 -6.18 11.83
N THR A 14 9.89 -5.89 10.91
CA THR A 14 10.58 -4.61 10.81
C THR A 14 10.10 -3.88 9.56
N TYR A 15 9.53 -2.69 9.74
CA TYR A 15 9.19 -1.78 8.66
C TYR A 15 10.36 -0.85 8.34
N ILE A 16 10.75 -0.78 7.08
CA ILE A 16 11.85 0.04 6.56
C ILE A 16 11.25 1.19 5.74
N PHE A 17 11.52 2.43 6.16
CA PHE A 17 11.16 3.61 5.38
C PHE A 17 12.11 3.78 4.20
N SER A 18 11.62 3.45 3.01
CA SER A 18 12.39 3.59 1.77
C SER A 18 12.27 5.01 1.22
N ASP A 19 13.40 5.73 1.18
CA ASP A 19 13.46 7.07 0.58
C ASP A 19 13.17 7.06 -0.93
N GLN A 20 13.24 5.89 -1.58
CA GLN A 20 13.01 5.77 -3.02
C GLN A 20 11.59 6.17 -3.44
N HIS A 21 10.62 6.09 -2.53
CA HIS A 21 9.23 6.48 -2.75
C HIS A 21 8.87 7.78 -2.01
N ARG A 22 9.85 8.50 -1.46
CA ARG A 22 9.67 9.81 -0.80
C ARG A 22 10.50 10.90 -1.46
N ASN A 23 11.56 10.54 -2.16
CA ASN A 23 12.42 11.48 -2.85
C ASN A 23 11.82 11.90 -4.22
N LEU A 24 11.42 13.17 -4.31
CA LEU A 24 10.88 13.84 -5.51
C LEU A 24 11.78 13.75 -6.75
N GLN A 25 13.07 13.44 -6.58
CA GLN A 25 14.01 13.32 -7.69
C GLN A 25 13.79 12.05 -8.54
N ASN A 26 13.08 11.04 -8.01
CA ASN A 26 12.84 9.80 -8.75
C ASN A 26 11.46 9.78 -9.45
N ARG A 27 11.38 10.47 -10.60
CA ARG A 27 10.15 10.57 -11.41
C ARG A 27 9.64 9.23 -11.95
N ASN A 28 10.45 8.17 -11.88
CA ASN A 28 10.08 6.83 -12.36
C ASN A 28 9.40 5.98 -11.28
N LYS A 29 9.15 6.54 -10.09
CA LYS A 29 8.50 5.83 -8.98
C LYS A 29 7.26 6.57 -8.51
N SER A 30 6.35 5.81 -7.92
CA SER A 30 5.25 6.39 -7.14
C SER A 30 5.80 7.05 -5.88
N GLU A 31 5.07 8.04 -5.38
CA GLU A 31 5.53 8.92 -4.33
C GLU A 31 4.52 8.98 -3.18
N TRP A 32 4.98 8.69 -1.96
CA TRP A 32 4.23 8.92 -0.73
C TRP A 32 3.99 10.41 -0.54
N LYS A 33 2.74 10.79 -0.26
CA LYS A 33 2.36 12.17 0.08
C LYS A 33 1.87 12.34 1.51
N ILE A 34 1.79 11.24 2.23
CA ILE A 34 1.49 11.16 3.66
C ILE A 34 2.78 11.10 4.48
N SER A 35 2.69 11.42 5.77
CA SER A 35 3.79 11.29 6.73
C SER A 35 4.27 9.84 6.85
N GLN A 36 5.46 9.64 7.41
CA GLN A 36 5.96 8.30 7.72
C GLN A 36 5.09 7.58 8.76
N ASP A 37 4.48 8.32 9.69
CA ASP A 37 3.56 7.73 10.67
C ASP A 37 2.28 7.23 10.01
N GLU A 38 1.72 7.97 9.06
CA GLU A 38 0.54 7.53 8.31
C GLU A 38 0.85 6.35 7.37
N GLU A 39 2.03 6.33 6.75
CA GLU A 39 2.53 5.17 5.99
C GLU A 39 2.64 3.94 6.91
N PHE A 40 3.24 4.11 8.09
CA PHE A 40 3.40 3.04 9.07
C PHE A 40 2.05 2.54 9.59
N ASN A 41 1.09 3.43 9.85
CA ASN A 41 -0.28 3.05 10.23
C ASN A 41 -0.97 2.22 9.13
N SER A 42 -0.70 2.53 7.86
CA SER A 42 -1.21 1.74 6.74
C SER A 42 -0.58 0.33 6.71
N PHE A 43 0.70 0.23 7.07
CA PHE A 43 1.40 -1.05 7.23
C PHE A 43 0.87 -1.87 8.42
N THR A 44 0.69 -1.26 9.60
CA THR A 44 0.16 -1.98 10.77
C THR A 44 -1.27 -2.46 10.51
N LEU A 45 -2.10 -1.66 9.85
CA LEU A 45 -3.45 -2.05 9.44
C LEU A 45 -3.44 -3.31 8.54
N MET A 46 -2.49 -3.39 7.60
CA MET A 46 -2.33 -4.58 6.75
C MET A 46 -2.02 -5.83 7.60
N CYS A 47 -1.12 -5.68 8.58
CA CYS A 47 -0.73 -6.76 9.49
C CYS A 47 -1.91 -7.22 10.35
N ASP A 48 -2.59 -6.28 11.00
CA ASP A 48 -3.71 -6.55 11.92
C ASP A 48 -4.87 -7.25 11.21
N GLU A 49 -5.17 -6.84 9.99
CA GLU A 49 -6.26 -7.39 9.20
C GLU A 49 -5.87 -8.61 8.37
N ASN A 50 -4.60 -9.00 8.47
CA ASN A 50 -4.00 -10.09 7.72
C ASN A 50 -4.28 -9.96 6.22
N TRP A 51 -4.05 -8.76 5.67
CA TRP A 51 -4.15 -8.46 4.24
C TRP A 51 -2.86 -8.84 3.49
N ILE A 52 -2.39 -10.06 3.75
CA ILE A 52 -1.15 -10.63 3.24
C ILE A 52 -1.45 -11.75 2.23
N PHE A 53 -0.64 -11.84 1.17
CA PHE A 53 -0.69 -12.79 0.08
C PHE A 53 0.68 -13.44 -0.13
N ASN A 54 0.68 -14.77 -0.17
CA ASN A 54 1.88 -15.59 -0.34
C ASN A 54 3.01 -15.18 0.61
N GLU A 55 2.65 -14.84 1.85
CA GLU A 55 3.53 -14.48 2.98
C GLU A 55 4.34 -13.18 2.84
N TYR A 56 4.69 -12.74 1.63
CA TYR A 56 5.68 -11.68 1.42
C TYR A 56 5.14 -10.44 0.71
N LYS A 57 3.83 -10.39 0.42
CA LYS A 57 3.18 -9.26 -0.25
C LYS A 57 1.89 -8.93 0.46
N GLY A 58 1.61 -7.66 0.71
CA GLY A 58 0.33 -7.25 1.26
C GLY A 58 -0.10 -5.90 0.73
N TRP A 59 -1.37 -5.58 0.96
CA TRP A 59 -1.99 -4.36 0.47
C TRP A 59 -2.80 -3.72 1.58
N SER A 60 -2.80 -2.39 1.59
CA SER A 60 -3.56 -1.61 2.55
C SER A 60 -4.05 -0.31 1.93
N LEU A 61 -4.73 0.46 2.77
CA LEU A 61 -5.29 1.77 2.48
C LEU A 61 -4.87 2.73 3.59
N HIS A 62 -4.76 4.01 3.26
CA HIS A 62 -4.66 5.06 4.26
C HIS A 62 -6.08 5.45 4.67
N ARG A 63 -6.46 5.15 5.91
CA ARG A 63 -7.83 5.38 6.40
C ARG A 63 -7.87 6.43 7.51
N ILE A 64 -8.69 7.46 7.31
CA ILE A 64 -8.98 8.50 8.31
C ILE A 64 -10.48 8.49 8.56
N ASN A 65 -10.92 8.34 9.82
CA ASN A 65 -12.34 8.35 10.21
C ASN A 65 -13.23 7.45 9.33
N SER A 66 -12.75 6.22 9.02
CA SER A 66 -13.41 5.25 8.13
C SER A 66 -13.45 5.60 6.63
N SER A 67 -12.89 6.74 6.21
CA SER A 67 -12.77 7.09 4.79
C SER A 67 -11.44 6.62 4.21
N ASN A 68 -11.44 6.20 2.96
CA ASN A 68 -10.23 5.84 2.21
C ASN A 68 -9.65 7.11 1.59
N GLU A 69 -8.52 7.56 2.14
CA GLU A 69 -7.90 8.83 1.77
C GLU A 69 -6.75 8.63 0.77
N ARG A 70 -6.37 9.72 0.12
CA ARG A 70 -5.23 9.75 -0.81
C ARG A 70 -3.94 9.57 -0.02
N LEU A 71 -3.08 8.65 -0.45
CA LEU A 71 -1.81 8.36 0.24
C LEU A 71 -0.56 8.77 -0.54
N GLY A 72 -0.71 9.01 -1.84
CA GLY A 72 0.42 9.22 -2.72
C GLY A 72 0.02 9.46 -4.15
N LYS A 73 1.03 9.58 -5.02
CA LYS A 73 0.87 9.75 -6.45
C LYS A 73 1.56 8.64 -7.24
N ASN A 74 0.97 8.25 -8.36
CA ASN A 74 1.62 7.36 -9.33
C ASN A 74 2.67 8.13 -10.17
N ARG A 75 3.31 7.43 -11.13
CA ARG A 75 4.32 8.02 -12.03
C ARG A 75 3.75 9.16 -12.88
N SER A 76 2.47 9.05 -13.22
CA SER A 76 1.69 10.03 -13.99
C SER A 76 1.18 11.20 -13.13
N GLN A 77 1.61 11.31 -11.87
CA GLN A 77 1.20 12.35 -10.90
C GLN A 77 -0.29 12.32 -10.52
N GLU A 78 -1.00 11.24 -10.82
CA GLU A 78 -2.37 11.02 -10.39
C GLU A 78 -2.41 10.49 -8.94
N TRP A 79 -3.41 10.93 -8.19
CA TRP A 79 -3.60 10.49 -6.80
C TRP A 79 -4.03 9.03 -6.72
N VAL A 80 -3.43 8.29 -5.79
CA VAL A 80 -3.76 6.89 -5.48
C VAL A 80 -4.08 6.71 -4.00
N LYS A 81 -4.89 5.70 -3.70
CA LYS A 81 -5.39 5.38 -2.35
C LYS A 81 -4.92 4.02 -1.82
N ILE A 82 -4.28 3.18 -2.66
CA ILE A 82 -3.83 1.84 -2.29
C ILE A 82 -2.32 1.84 -2.09
N ALA A 83 -1.87 1.19 -1.03
CA ALA A 83 -0.48 0.88 -0.76
C ALA A 83 -0.21 -0.60 -0.95
N LYS A 84 1.00 -0.92 -1.41
CA LYS A 84 1.52 -2.28 -1.45
C LYS A 84 2.76 -2.36 -0.60
N PHE A 85 2.87 -3.45 0.16
CA PHE A 85 3.98 -3.74 1.05
C PHE A 85 4.62 -5.05 0.63
N VAL A 86 5.95 -5.12 0.68
CA VAL A 86 6.71 -6.30 0.28
C VAL A 86 7.84 -6.60 1.28
N ASP A 87 7.96 -7.88 1.63
CA ASP A 87 9.15 -8.44 2.29
C ASP A 87 10.01 -9.10 1.22
N SER A 88 10.92 -8.31 0.64
CA SER A 88 11.73 -8.77 -0.50
C SER A 88 12.85 -9.73 -0.08
N THR A 89 13.23 -9.67 1.19
CA THR A 89 14.34 -10.41 1.80
C THR A 89 13.88 -11.68 2.52
N LYS A 90 12.54 -11.87 2.68
CA LYS A 90 11.91 -13.03 3.34
C LYS A 90 12.40 -13.23 4.77
N ASN A 91 12.69 -12.13 5.45
CA ASN A 91 13.22 -12.07 6.81
C ASN A 91 12.38 -11.13 7.69
N SER A 92 11.11 -10.93 7.32
CA SER A 92 10.17 -10.02 7.98
C SER A 92 10.60 -8.54 7.91
N GLU A 93 11.38 -8.17 6.90
CA GLU A 93 11.75 -6.78 6.61
C GLU A 93 10.89 -6.22 5.48
N TRP A 94 9.90 -5.42 5.84
CA TRP A 94 8.89 -4.90 4.93
C TRP A 94 9.19 -3.46 4.55
N HIS A 95 8.88 -3.11 3.30
CA HIS A 95 8.75 -1.71 2.88
C HIS A 95 7.53 -1.56 1.98
N GLY A 96 7.05 -0.33 1.85
CA GLY A 96 5.84 -0.02 1.10
C GLY A 96 6.00 1.05 0.03
N TYR A 97 5.03 1.08 -0.87
CA TYR A 97 4.86 2.17 -1.84
C TYR A 97 3.40 2.35 -2.25
N PRO A 98 3.01 3.58 -2.66
CA PRO A 98 1.72 3.81 -3.32
C PRO A 98 1.64 3.03 -4.62
N VAL A 99 0.46 2.51 -4.92
CA VAL A 99 0.24 1.71 -6.13
C VAL A 99 -0.98 2.15 -6.92
N ASP A 100 -0.89 1.95 -8.22
CA ASP A 100 -2.00 2.12 -9.15
C ASP A 100 -2.33 0.77 -9.80
N TYR A 101 -3.47 0.19 -9.41
CA TYR A 101 -3.93 -1.09 -9.95
C TYR A 101 -4.28 -1.02 -11.44
N ARG A 102 -4.47 0.19 -12.00
CA ARG A 102 -4.80 0.40 -13.41
C ARG A 102 -3.58 0.22 -14.31
N GLU A 103 -2.40 0.56 -13.81
CA GLU A 103 -1.14 0.55 -14.59
C GLU A 103 -0.47 -0.83 -14.59
N SER A 104 -0.68 -1.66 -13.56
CA SER A 104 0.05 -2.93 -13.40
C SER A 104 -0.75 -4.00 -12.66
N ILE A 105 -0.78 -5.21 -13.23
CA ILE A 105 -1.42 -6.37 -12.58
C ILE A 105 -0.73 -6.77 -11.27
N HIS A 106 0.57 -6.49 -11.13
CA HIS A 106 1.32 -6.80 -9.91
C HIS A 106 0.99 -5.87 -8.75
N ASP A 107 0.39 -4.72 -9.05
CA ASP A 107 0.05 -3.68 -8.09
C ASP A 107 -1.41 -3.76 -7.62
N LYS A 108 -2.22 -4.52 -8.35
CA LYS A 108 -3.59 -4.87 -7.98
C LYS A 108 -3.64 -5.80 -6.75
N PRO A 109 -4.43 -5.46 -5.71
CA PRO A 109 -4.69 -6.40 -4.62
C PRO A 109 -5.38 -7.67 -5.15
N PRO A 110 -4.92 -8.86 -4.74
CA PRO A 110 -5.59 -10.12 -5.06
C PRO A 110 -7.05 -10.13 -4.63
N THR A 111 -7.91 -10.82 -5.39
CA THR A 111 -9.35 -10.97 -5.12
C THR A 111 -9.66 -11.37 -3.68
N LYS A 112 -8.81 -12.21 -3.05
CA LYS A 112 -8.98 -12.61 -1.65
C LYS A 112 -8.91 -11.43 -0.67
N ILE A 113 -8.06 -10.44 -0.92
CA ILE A 113 -7.92 -9.23 -0.09
C ILE A 113 -9.09 -8.28 -0.40
N LEU A 114 -9.44 -8.11 -1.68
CA LEU A 114 -10.59 -7.30 -2.06
C LEU A 114 -11.90 -7.80 -1.45
N LYS A 115 -12.10 -9.12 -1.36
CA LYS A 115 -13.25 -9.72 -0.65
C LYS A 115 -13.27 -9.31 0.82
N LYS A 116 -12.14 -9.38 1.53
CA LYS A 116 -12.05 -8.90 2.92
C LYS A 116 -12.41 -7.41 3.06
N TRP A 117 -12.00 -6.57 2.10
CA TRP A 117 -12.37 -5.15 2.11
C TRP A 117 -13.88 -4.95 1.88
N VAL A 118 -14.49 -5.75 1.02
CA VAL A 118 -15.95 -5.75 0.81
C VAL A 118 -16.70 -6.20 2.07
N ASP A 119 -16.26 -7.30 2.68
CA ASP A 119 -16.90 -7.86 3.88
C ASP A 119 -16.83 -6.89 5.07
N LYS A 120 -15.82 -6.02 5.10
CA LYS A 120 -15.65 -4.95 6.09
C LYS A 120 -16.32 -3.63 5.72
N GLY A 121 -16.99 -3.55 4.57
CA GLY A 121 -17.63 -2.32 4.10
C GLY A 121 -16.64 -1.21 3.72
N ILE A 122 -15.36 -1.54 3.49
CA ILE A 122 -14.32 -0.59 3.09
C ILE A 122 -14.50 -0.18 1.63
N ILE A 123 -14.91 -1.13 0.79
CA ILE A 123 -15.32 -0.92 -0.59
C ILE A 123 -16.61 -1.70 -0.86
N SER A 124 -17.37 -1.27 -1.85
CA SER A 124 -18.53 -1.98 -2.37
C SER A 124 -18.12 -3.11 -3.32
N ARG A 125 -19.03 -4.07 -3.56
CA ARG A 125 -18.86 -5.10 -4.60
C ARG A 125 -18.63 -4.50 -5.99
N SER A 126 -19.25 -3.35 -6.28
CA SER A 126 -19.06 -2.64 -7.56
C SER A 126 -17.64 -2.07 -7.68
N GLN A 127 -17.12 -1.46 -6.62
CA GLN A 127 -15.72 -1.00 -6.57
C GLN A 127 -14.75 -2.17 -6.73
N MET A 128 -14.97 -3.29 -6.04
CA MET A 128 -14.18 -4.51 -6.22
C MET A 128 -14.14 -4.97 -7.68
N GLY A 129 -15.30 -5.05 -8.35
CA GLY A 129 -15.37 -5.43 -9.77
C GLY A 129 -14.55 -4.51 -10.67
N LYS A 130 -14.64 -3.19 -10.44
CA LYS A 130 -13.83 -2.20 -11.17
C LYS A 130 -12.32 -2.39 -10.94
N ILE A 131 -11.89 -2.60 -9.69
CA ILE A 131 -10.48 -2.87 -9.39
C ILE A 131 -10.00 -4.15 -10.09
N VAL A 132 -10.79 -5.23 -10.05
CA VAL A 132 -10.48 -6.50 -10.74
C VAL A 132 -10.28 -6.28 -12.25
N ASP A 133 -11.16 -5.49 -12.86
CA ASP A 133 -11.13 -5.16 -14.30
C ASP A 133 -10.12 -4.05 -14.67
N ASN A 134 -9.31 -3.57 -13.72
CA ASN A 134 -8.40 -2.42 -13.90
C ASN A 134 -9.11 -1.11 -14.31
N ARG A 135 -10.40 -0.97 -14.00
CA ARG A 135 -11.17 0.24 -14.28
C ARG A 135 -11.07 1.19 -13.09
N GLY A 136 -10.79 2.46 -13.38
CA GLY A 136 -10.73 3.51 -12.38
C GLY A 136 -12.05 3.65 -11.62
N CYS A 137 -11.95 3.76 -10.31
CA CYS A 137 -13.05 4.11 -9.43
C CYS A 137 -12.54 4.89 -8.22
N ASP A 138 -13.42 5.70 -7.67
CA ASP A 138 -13.19 6.30 -6.37
C ASP A 138 -13.51 5.24 -5.31
N ILE A 139 -12.50 4.85 -4.53
CA ILE A 139 -12.59 3.85 -3.45
C ILE A 139 -12.52 4.50 -2.10
#